data_AF-A0A015IDQ5-F1
#
_entry.id   AF-A0A015IDQ5-F1
#
_cell.length_a   1.000
_cell.length_b   1.000
_cell.length_c   1.000
_cell.angle_alpha   90.00
_cell.angle_beta   90.00
_cell.angle_gamma   90.00
#
_symmetry.space_group_name_H-M   'P 1'
#
loop_
_entity.id
_entity.type
_entity.pdbx_description
1 polymer ?
#
loop_
_entity_poly.entity_id
_entity_poly.type
_entity_poly.pdbx_seq_one_letter_code
_entity_poly.pdbx_strand_id
1 'polypeptide(L)'
;MQFNVFRQKIYDHFKVNSTIESLTKFESTINLNNVIQSICMSRQLNDNRTLVILLHIDEIQIMFNYEKYWMRKGFTKRLLHRLALYMLDNKTFIQTFLSGTALQDVVKLKEPTSYNFSYINCPLLSMGACIEIVNYFAVRENVTNYQWTLDRSFIKILDDARGLPRAIEYILEEILERNLFKNHKNHPWNLTGFFIKIATRLDFSYNITTFVKEHKDLALTLLKNCLKSDSIERTHKVLKSDDNSLTYGELERDKHIILEDVDGKLFIAMPVYFIHLYNTTLNLADVILSETLISNQRSMEWQHWETFVAHFEMFKVNLLFASGKTTAKLNEIYPGAFGNEKTLSLKFKLKNLKGIAYLEHQFPSKYEGLRCRNTKVSHTWKDNIVFKNAASSEFGDSILRYVSEDSNGYFLCLQCKWIWGKDFQIPLKLPDFVGEHRKNLATLEKCDSEEIKKEKIITVLFTTRAIDPELTYDFSSAIPDNILLVCRDNFHQHFGRLFASRVDFELLSVNANYTCPDILTKIFSTEIKDSPEALMLKRPFHSPEDFKDRVAFNDGVTFDSDEGIKAKICRLSYVPFQKHQVSQIQELPAFERRVFPRLANEERINYRNLG
;
A
#
# COMPACT_ATOMS: atom_id res chain seq x y z
N MET A 1 15.30 -45.35 27.93
CA MET A 1 13.92 -44.81 27.82
C MET A 1 13.60 -44.67 26.33
N GLN A 2 12.55 -45.33 25.83
CA GLN A 2 12.23 -45.32 24.39
C GLN A 2 11.86 -43.91 23.93
N PHE A 3 12.38 -43.46 22.80
CA PHE A 3 12.20 -42.11 22.24
C PHE A 3 10.73 -41.68 22.15
N ASN A 4 9.82 -42.62 21.87
CA ASN A 4 8.38 -42.36 21.86
C ASN A 4 7.80 -42.01 23.23
N VAL A 5 8.32 -42.59 24.31
CA VAL A 5 7.91 -42.26 25.69
C VAL A 5 8.44 -40.88 26.10
N PHE A 6 9.64 -40.50 25.63
CA PHE A 6 10.19 -39.16 25.82
C PHE A 6 9.37 -38.10 25.07
N ARG A 7 9.05 -38.38 23.80
CA ARG A 7 8.24 -37.51 22.94
C ARG A 7 6.82 -37.33 23.50
N GLN A 8 6.19 -38.40 23.99
CA GLN A 8 4.87 -38.36 24.61
C GLN A 8 4.88 -37.52 25.89
N LYS A 9 5.88 -37.71 26.77
CA LYS A 9 6.00 -36.91 27.99
C LYS A 9 6.24 -35.43 27.71
N ILE A 10 7.00 -35.07 26.67
CA ILE A 10 7.15 -33.68 26.23
C ILE A 10 5.79 -33.14 25.76
N TYR A 11 5.07 -33.88 24.91
CA TYR A 11 3.74 -33.49 24.43
C TYR A 11 2.73 -33.28 25.57
N ASP A 12 2.74 -34.16 26.57
CA ASP A 12 1.85 -34.08 27.72
C ASP A 12 2.19 -32.89 28.64
N HIS A 13 3.46 -32.47 28.73
CA HIS A 13 3.88 -31.28 29.48
C HIS A 13 3.39 -29.96 28.85
N PHE A 14 3.20 -29.92 27.52
CA PHE A 14 2.71 -28.73 26.82
C PHE A 14 1.18 -28.56 26.91
N LYS A 15 0.43 -29.55 27.40
CA LYS A 15 -1.04 -29.49 27.54
C LYS A 15 -1.56 -29.09 28.94
N VAL A 16 -0.68 -28.81 29.91
CA VAL A 16 -1.11 -28.53 31.28
C VAL A 16 -1.31 -27.04 31.52
N ASN A 17 -2.56 -26.66 31.84
CA ASN A 17 -3.07 -25.31 32.16
C ASN A 17 -2.46 -24.62 33.41
N SER A 18 -1.30 -25.06 33.93
CA SER A 18 -0.58 -24.41 35.03
C SER A 18 0.90 -24.23 34.70
N THR A 19 1.19 -23.11 34.03
CA THR A 19 2.44 -22.87 33.28
C THR A 19 3.72 -22.85 34.15
N ILE A 20 3.65 -22.50 35.44
CA ILE A 20 4.84 -22.36 36.33
C ILE A 20 5.44 -23.72 36.74
N GLU A 21 4.59 -24.68 37.12
CA GLU A 21 5.04 -26.01 37.57
C GLU A 21 5.56 -26.82 36.39
N SER A 22 4.89 -26.69 35.24
CA SER A 22 5.30 -27.26 33.95
C SER A 22 6.65 -26.73 33.48
N LEU A 23 6.97 -25.45 33.67
CA LEU A 23 8.26 -24.86 33.27
C LEU A 23 9.42 -25.21 34.21
N THR A 24 9.17 -25.33 35.52
CA THR A 24 10.20 -25.79 36.47
C THR A 24 10.52 -27.27 36.24
N LYS A 25 9.48 -28.08 35.96
CA LYS A 25 9.66 -29.44 35.45
C LYS A 25 10.35 -29.44 34.09
N PHE A 26 10.02 -28.55 33.16
CA PHE A 26 10.66 -28.43 31.86
C PHE A 26 12.14 -28.06 31.94
N GLU A 27 12.55 -27.11 32.79
CA GLU A 27 13.97 -26.80 33.07
C GLU A 27 14.71 -28.02 33.65
N SER A 28 14.06 -28.82 34.49
CA SER A 28 14.62 -30.08 35.01
C SER A 28 14.59 -31.24 33.99
N THR A 29 13.72 -31.17 32.97
CA THR A 29 13.46 -32.27 32.01
C THR A 29 14.20 -32.07 30.69
N ILE A 30 14.33 -30.84 30.18
CA ILE A 30 15.23 -30.50 29.07
C ILE A 30 16.63 -30.29 29.65
N ASN A 31 17.23 -31.40 30.08
CA ASN A 31 18.67 -31.48 30.04
C ASN A 31 19.06 -31.62 28.57
N LEU A 32 19.55 -30.54 27.96
CA LEU A 32 20.04 -30.54 26.57
C LEU A 32 20.99 -31.72 26.30
N ASN A 33 21.83 -32.12 27.27
CA ASN A 33 22.68 -33.30 27.16
C ASN A 33 21.86 -34.60 27.00
N ASN A 34 20.77 -34.77 27.74
CA ASN A 34 19.92 -35.96 27.63
C ASN A 34 19.18 -35.99 26.28
N VAL A 35 18.77 -34.83 25.77
CA VAL A 35 18.16 -34.70 24.44
C VAL A 35 19.18 -35.07 23.36
N ILE A 36 20.39 -34.53 23.43
CA ILE A 36 21.50 -34.82 22.52
C ILE A 36 21.85 -36.31 22.56
N GLN A 37 22.04 -36.88 23.77
CA GLN A 37 22.29 -38.31 23.94
C GLN A 37 21.16 -39.17 23.36
N SER A 38 19.90 -38.76 23.54
CA SER A 38 18.76 -39.46 22.96
C SER A 38 18.75 -39.38 21.43
N ILE A 39 19.15 -38.25 20.85
CA ILE A 39 19.33 -38.10 19.40
C ILE A 39 20.45 -39.04 18.93
N CYS A 40 21.62 -39.02 19.57
CA CYS A 40 22.74 -39.91 19.24
C CYS A 40 22.34 -41.38 19.30
N MET A 41 21.67 -41.81 20.38
CA MET A 41 21.17 -43.18 20.54
C MET A 41 20.14 -43.55 19.47
N SER A 42 19.16 -42.68 19.20
CA SER A 42 18.09 -42.96 18.22
C SER A 42 18.62 -43.01 16.78
N ARG A 43 19.71 -42.30 16.49
CA ARG A 43 20.36 -42.26 15.17
C ARG A 43 21.55 -43.20 15.06
N GLN A 44 21.85 -43.99 16.10
CA GLN A 44 22.99 -44.90 16.17
C GLN A 44 24.32 -44.22 15.78
N LEU A 45 24.52 -42.99 16.27
CA LEU A 45 25.73 -42.23 15.99
C LEU A 45 26.87 -42.73 16.90
N ASN A 46 28.00 -43.11 16.29
CA ASN A 46 29.21 -43.50 17.02
C ASN A 46 29.92 -42.28 17.61
N ASP A 47 30.63 -42.46 18.73
CA ASP A 47 31.33 -41.41 19.50
C ASP A 47 32.41 -40.63 18.72
N ASN A 48 32.79 -41.11 17.53
CA ASN A 48 33.80 -40.49 16.66
C ASN A 48 33.21 -39.54 15.59
N ARG A 49 31.88 -39.38 15.53
CA ARG A 49 31.23 -38.49 14.56
C ARG A 49 30.75 -37.21 15.24
N THR A 50 31.04 -36.07 14.63
CA THR A 50 30.47 -34.78 15.05
C THR A 50 28.98 -34.76 14.73
N LEU A 51 28.15 -34.49 15.74
CA LEU A 51 26.73 -34.25 15.56
C LEU A 51 26.50 -32.76 15.31
N VAL A 52 25.87 -32.43 14.18
CA VAL A 52 25.44 -31.07 13.86
C VAL A 52 23.93 -30.96 14.02
N ILE A 53 23.46 -30.05 14.86
CA ILE A 53 22.04 -29.75 15.07
C ILE A 53 21.79 -28.32 14.58
N LEU A 54 20.83 -28.17 13.67
CA LEU A 54 20.26 -26.87 13.32
C LEU A 54 19.00 -26.69 14.17
N LEU A 55 19.07 -25.82 15.19
CA LEU A 55 17.97 -25.54 16.09
C LEU A 55 17.29 -24.23 15.69
N HIS A 56 16.05 -24.31 15.24
CA HIS A 56 15.24 -23.13 14.96
C HIS A 56 14.27 -22.88 16.13
N ILE A 57 14.34 -21.68 16.70
CA ILE A 57 13.40 -21.18 17.70
C ILE A 57 12.59 -20.08 17.03
N ASP A 58 11.33 -20.38 16.74
CA ASP A 58 10.40 -19.43 16.16
C ASP A 58 9.65 -18.63 17.24
N GLU A 59 9.11 -17.47 16.87
CA GLU A 59 8.30 -16.60 17.73
C GLU A 59 8.98 -16.23 19.07
N ILE A 60 10.27 -15.88 19.03
CA ILE A 60 11.10 -15.58 20.22
C ILE A 60 10.49 -14.50 21.15
N GLN A 61 9.69 -13.58 20.61
CA GLN A 61 8.96 -12.56 21.37
C GLN A 61 7.97 -13.15 22.39
N ILE A 62 7.41 -14.33 22.14
CA ILE A 62 6.51 -15.00 23.08
C ILE A 62 7.27 -15.37 24.36
N MET A 63 8.52 -15.82 24.22
CA MET A 63 9.39 -16.13 25.36
C MET A 63 9.70 -14.86 26.17
N PHE A 64 10.02 -13.75 25.50
CA PHE A 64 10.25 -12.47 26.18
C PHE A 64 9.02 -11.93 26.88
N ASN A 65 7.85 -12.00 26.24
CA ASN A 65 6.59 -11.58 26.83
C ASN A 65 6.27 -12.42 28.08
N TYR A 66 6.47 -13.73 28.00
CA TYR A 66 6.31 -14.62 29.13
C TYR A 66 7.19 -14.20 30.33
N GLU A 67 8.47 -13.89 30.09
CA GLU A 67 9.38 -13.42 31.15
C GLU A 67 8.99 -12.07 31.76
N LYS A 68 8.37 -11.17 30.97
CA LYS A 68 7.86 -9.87 31.45
C LYS A 68 6.69 -10.05 32.43
N TYR A 69 5.78 -10.99 32.15
CA TYR A 69 4.57 -11.19 32.97
C TYR A 69 4.76 -12.07 34.21
N TRP A 70 5.68 -13.06 34.19
CA TRP A 70 5.71 -14.15 35.18
C TRP A 70 6.91 -14.17 36.14
N MET A 71 7.57 -13.02 36.35
CA MET A 71 8.67 -12.79 37.32
C MET A 71 9.96 -13.64 37.18
N ARG A 72 10.05 -14.60 36.26
CA ARG A 72 11.29 -15.35 36.00
C ARG A 72 12.19 -14.66 34.97
N LYS A 73 12.84 -13.57 35.39
CA LYS A 73 13.80 -12.85 34.54
C LYS A 73 15.00 -13.74 34.15
N GLY A 74 15.32 -13.80 32.86
CA GLY A 74 16.59 -14.34 32.36
C GLY A 74 16.61 -15.84 31.99
N PHE A 75 15.47 -16.53 31.92
CA PHE A 75 15.34 -17.85 31.31
C PHE A 75 15.83 -17.86 29.86
N THR A 76 15.33 -16.95 29.02
CA THR A 76 15.69 -16.85 27.59
C THR A 76 17.20 -16.62 27.46
N LYS A 77 17.76 -15.75 28.30
CA LYS A 77 19.21 -15.49 28.37
C LYS A 77 20.00 -16.75 28.72
N ARG A 78 19.60 -17.49 29.77
CA ARG A 78 20.28 -18.72 30.21
C ARG A 78 20.23 -19.82 29.16
N LEU A 79 19.08 -19.99 28.50
CA LEU A 79 18.92 -20.96 27.42
C LEU A 79 19.88 -20.65 26.26
N LEU A 80 19.88 -19.40 25.78
CA LEU A 80 20.74 -18.98 24.67
C LEU A 80 22.23 -19.09 25.03
N HIS A 81 22.61 -18.73 26.27
CA HIS A 81 23.97 -18.92 26.75
C HIS A 81 24.39 -20.39 26.77
N ARG A 82 23.50 -21.29 27.20
CA ARG A 82 23.80 -22.73 27.21
C ARG A 82 23.90 -23.30 25.79
N LEU A 83 23.07 -22.84 24.86
CA LEU A 83 23.15 -23.21 23.45
C LEU A 83 24.46 -22.71 22.80
N ALA A 84 24.91 -21.50 23.14
CA ALA A 84 26.14 -20.94 22.62
C ALA A 84 27.38 -21.77 22.98
N LEU A 85 27.40 -22.44 24.14
CA LEU A 85 28.51 -23.34 24.49
C LEU A 85 28.66 -24.50 23.50
N TYR A 86 27.57 -24.99 22.92
CA TYR A 86 27.63 -26.04 21.90
C TYR A 86 28.04 -25.52 20.51
N MET A 87 28.04 -24.20 20.27
CA MET A 87 28.64 -23.66 19.04
C MET A 87 30.17 -23.71 19.09
N LEU A 88 30.76 -23.88 20.28
CA LEU A 88 32.20 -23.98 20.49
C LEU A 88 32.68 -25.44 20.66
N ASP A 89 31.76 -26.40 20.73
CA ASP A 89 32.09 -27.83 20.90
C ASP A 89 32.25 -28.53 19.54
N ASN A 90 33.38 -29.22 19.39
CA ASN A 90 33.74 -29.94 18.16
C ASN A 90 33.06 -31.32 18.05
N LYS A 91 32.50 -31.85 19.15
CA LYS A 91 31.78 -33.13 19.17
C LYS A 91 30.29 -32.97 18.90
N THR A 92 29.64 -31.99 19.52
CA THR A 92 28.24 -31.64 19.24
C THR A 92 28.12 -30.16 18.95
N PHE A 93 27.91 -29.84 17.67
CA PHE A 93 27.75 -28.48 17.20
C PHE A 93 26.27 -28.12 17.06
N ILE A 94 25.80 -27.08 17.75
CA ILE A 94 24.41 -26.61 17.65
C ILE A 94 24.36 -25.21 17.06
N GLN A 95 23.95 -25.09 15.79
CA GLN A 95 23.66 -23.80 15.18
C GLN A 95 22.23 -23.39 15.51
N THR A 96 22.07 -22.30 16.26
CA THR A 96 20.77 -21.76 16.63
C THR A 96 20.34 -20.67 15.65
N PHE A 97 19.10 -20.74 15.17
CA PHE A 97 18.42 -19.71 14.40
C PHE A 97 17.23 -19.21 15.23
N LEU A 98 17.13 -17.90 15.40
CA LEU A 98 16.02 -17.27 16.08
C LEU A 98 15.20 -16.51 15.05
N SER A 99 13.88 -16.73 15.03
CA SER A 99 12.95 -15.87 14.30
C SER A 99 11.90 -15.30 15.25
N GLY A 100 11.36 -14.16 14.85
CA GLY A 100 10.35 -13.44 15.62
C GLY A 100 10.53 -11.93 15.48
N THR A 101 9.66 -11.18 16.13
CA THR A 101 9.63 -9.71 16.00
C THR A 101 10.47 -8.98 17.06
N ALA A 102 10.98 -9.66 18.10
CA ALA A 102 11.65 -9.01 19.24
C ALA A 102 13.15 -8.71 19.05
N LEU A 103 13.53 -8.04 17.96
CA LEU A 103 14.94 -7.71 17.65
C LEU A 103 15.66 -6.97 18.79
N GLN A 104 15.02 -5.94 19.36
CA GLN A 104 15.61 -5.12 20.42
C GLN A 104 15.81 -5.88 21.73
N ASP A 105 14.88 -6.77 22.10
CA ASP A 105 15.01 -7.58 23.31
C ASP A 105 16.13 -8.62 23.14
N VAL A 106 16.33 -9.18 21.94
CA VAL A 106 17.50 -10.01 21.61
C VAL A 106 18.80 -9.20 21.67
N VAL A 107 18.83 -7.96 21.17
CA VAL A 107 20.01 -7.08 21.26
C VAL A 107 20.38 -6.79 22.72
N LYS A 108 19.41 -6.51 23.59
CA LYS A 108 19.66 -6.29 25.03
C LYS A 108 20.26 -7.52 25.73
N LEU A 109 20.01 -8.73 25.23
CA LEU A 109 20.65 -9.93 25.75
C LEU A 109 22.16 -10.02 25.46
N LYS A 110 22.66 -9.25 24.48
CA LYS A 110 24.04 -9.30 23.96
C LYS A 110 25.09 -8.68 24.90
N GLU A 111 24.70 -7.76 25.80
CA GLU A 111 25.64 -6.84 26.44
C GLU A 111 26.62 -7.44 27.48
N PRO A 112 26.61 -8.76 27.77
CA PRO A 112 27.83 -9.37 28.29
C PRO A 112 28.07 -10.84 27.87
N THR A 113 27.78 -11.24 26.63
CA THR A 113 27.97 -12.64 26.19
C THR A 113 29.12 -12.84 25.20
N SER A 114 29.88 -13.93 25.35
CA SER A 114 30.98 -14.35 24.46
C SER A 114 30.54 -14.82 23.06
N TYR A 115 29.26 -14.67 22.73
CA TYR A 115 28.67 -15.06 21.44
C TYR A 115 27.97 -13.85 20.81
N ASN A 116 28.07 -13.75 19.47
CA ASN A 116 27.50 -12.66 18.70
C ASN A 116 26.32 -13.16 17.86
N PHE A 117 25.21 -12.42 17.87
CA PHE A 117 24.12 -12.65 16.94
C PHE A 117 24.42 -11.96 15.61
N SER A 118 24.33 -12.72 14.53
CA SER A 118 24.20 -12.16 13.18
C SER A 118 22.72 -11.96 12.90
N TYR A 119 22.33 -10.73 12.58
CA TYR A 119 20.95 -10.39 12.29
C TYR A 119 20.71 -10.46 10.79
N ILE A 120 19.71 -11.23 10.39
CA ILE A 120 19.22 -11.26 9.02
C ILE A 120 17.87 -10.56 9.03
N ASN A 121 17.83 -9.35 8.46
CA ASN A 121 16.57 -8.65 8.28
C ASN A 121 15.85 -9.29 7.08
N CYS A 122 14.64 -9.78 7.29
CA CYS A 122 13.76 -10.22 6.21
C CYS A 122 13.00 -9.00 5.68
N PRO A 123 13.36 -8.47 4.48
CA PRO A 123 12.65 -7.33 3.91
C PRO A 123 11.22 -7.72 3.52
N LEU A 124 10.38 -6.71 3.32
CA LEU A 124 9.10 -6.88 2.65
C LEU A 124 9.29 -7.27 1.18
N LEU A 125 8.25 -7.79 0.57
CA LEU A 125 8.28 -8.17 -0.83
C LEU A 125 8.37 -6.93 -1.71
N SER A 126 9.30 -6.92 -2.66
CA SER A 126 9.26 -5.92 -3.74
C SER A 126 8.07 -6.19 -4.64
N MET A 127 7.62 -5.18 -5.39
CA MET A 127 6.58 -5.38 -6.41
C MET A 127 6.94 -6.48 -7.41
N GLY A 128 8.23 -6.56 -7.81
CA GLY A 128 8.73 -7.64 -8.66
C GLY A 128 8.51 -9.03 -8.04
N ALA A 129 8.88 -9.19 -6.75
CA ALA A 129 8.67 -10.44 -6.03
C ALA A 129 7.18 -10.79 -5.88
N CYS A 130 6.32 -9.81 -5.59
CA CYS A 130 4.86 -10.02 -5.56
C CYS A 130 4.36 -10.58 -6.89
N ILE A 131 4.80 -10.00 -8.01
CA ILE A 131 4.37 -10.45 -9.34
C ILE A 131 4.92 -11.84 -9.67
N GLU A 132 6.17 -12.15 -9.32
CA GLU A 132 6.75 -13.49 -9.50
C GLU A 132 5.97 -14.57 -8.73
N ILE A 133 5.62 -14.28 -7.47
CA ILE A 133 4.81 -15.20 -6.65
C ILE A 133 3.45 -15.42 -7.30
N VAL A 134 2.75 -14.35 -7.68
CA VAL A 134 1.43 -14.49 -8.33
C VAL A 134 1.54 -15.24 -9.66
N ASN A 135 2.58 -14.97 -10.44
CA ASN A 135 2.81 -15.64 -11.71
C ASN A 135 3.04 -17.14 -11.54
N TYR A 136 3.79 -17.54 -10.51
CA TYR A 136 3.99 -18.96 -10.20
C TYR A 136 2.66 -19.69 -10.02
N PHE A 137 1.71 -19.09 -9.28
CA PHE A 137 0.37 -19.67 -9.12
C PHE A 137 -0.48 -19.60 -10.39
N ALA A 138 -0.41 -18.49 -11.16
CA ALA A 138 -1.11 -18.38 -12.44
C ALA A 138 -0.68 -19.46 -13.44
N VAL A 139 0.63 -19.72 -13.56
CA VAL A 139 1.19 -20.77 -14.41
C VAL A 139 0.74 -22.15 -13.96
N ARG A 140 0.71 -22.41 -12.65
CA ARG A 140 0.16 -23.67 -12.10
C ARG A 140 -1.32 -23.88 -12.44
N GLU A 141 -2.06 -22.80 -12.60
CA GLU A 141 -3.45 -22.81 -13.07
C GLU A 141 -3.58 -22.84 -14.61
N ASN A 142 -2.51 -23.13 -15.36
CA ASN A 142 -2.46 -23.13 -16.82
C ASN A 142 -2.77 -21.75 -17.46
N VAL A 143 -2.55 -20.66 -16.73
CA VAL A 143 -2.63 -19.29 -17.27
C VAL A 143 -1.21 -18.80 -17.55
N THR A 144 -0.72 -19.10 -18.76
CA THR A 144 0.68 -18.88 -19.17
C THR A 144 0.90 -17.60 -20.00
N ASN A 145 -0.18 -16.93 -20.41
CA ASN A 145 -0.15 -15.78 -21.30
C ASN A 145 0.01 -14.42 -20.58
N TYR A 146 0.28 -14.44 -19.26
CA TYR A 146 0.45 -13.25 -18.41
C TYR A 146 -0.72 -12.25 -18.48
N GLN A 147 -1.91 -12.66 -18.94
CA GLN A 147 -3.03 -11.71 -19.15
C GLN A 147 -3.45 -10.98 -17.86
N TRP A 148 -3.26 -11.59 -16.70
CA TRP A 148 -3.58 -10.99 -15.42
C TRP A 148 -2.67 -9.80 -15.07
N THR A 149 -1.43 -9.75 -15.55
CA THR A 149 -0.53 -8.61 -15.28
C THR A 149 -0.98 -7.35 -16.02
N LEU A 150 -1.83 -7.52 -17.03
CA LEU A 150 -2.43 -6.43 -17.81
C LEU A 150 -3.59 -5.77 -17.06
N ASP A 151 -4.12 -6.41 -16.02
CA ASP A 151 -5.18 -5.84 -15.22
C ASP A 151 -4.61 -4.82 -14.23
N ARG A 152 -4.72 -3.55 -14.61
CA ARG A 152 -4.28 -2.39 -13.81
C ARG A 152 -4.85 -2.43 -12.39
N SER A 153 -6.11 -2.83 -12.27
CA SER A 153 -6.79 -2.84 -10.98
C SER A 153 -6.20 -3.91 -10.07
N PHE A 154 -5.81 -5.04 -10.65
CA PHE A 154 -5.16 -6.11 -9.91
C PHE A 154 -3.73 -5.73 -9.48
N ILE A 155 -2.94 -5.11 -10.37
CA ILE A 155 -1.61 -4.60 -10.01
C ILE A 155 -1.70 -3.56 -8.90
N LYS A 156 -2.70 -2.67 -8.95
CA LYS A 156 -2.96 -1.68 -7.90
C LYS A 156 -3.25 -2.34 -6.54
N ILE A 157 -4.06 -3.39 -6.52
CA ILE A 157 -4.32 -4.20 -5.32
C ILE A 157 -3.03 -4.82 -4.75
N LEU A 158 -2.11 -5.27 -5.61
CA LEU A 158 -0.80 -5.74 -5.16
C LEU A 158 0.07 -4.59 -4.61
N ASP A 159 0.02 -3.41 -5.21
CA ASP A 159 0.76 -2.23 -4.72
C ASP A 159 0.24 -1.75 -3.37
N ASP A 160 -1.08 -1.79 -3.19
CA ASP A 160 -1.78 -1.43 -1.95
C ASP A 160 -1.34 -2.26 -0.74
N ALA A 161 -0.85 -3.48 -0.99
CA ALA A 161 -0.29 -4.35 0.02
C ALA A 161 1.07 -3.87 0.53
N ARG A 162 1.77 -3.01 -0.22
CA ARG A 162 3.11 -2.49 0.09
C ARG A 162 4.10 -3.60 0.46
N GLY A 163 4.04 -4.72 -0.27
CA GLY A 163 4.94 -5.85 -0.08
C GLY A 163 4.65 -6.73 1.13
N LEU A 164 3.54 -6.52 1.84
CA LEU A 164 3.19 -7.29 3.02
C LEU A 164 2.87 -8.76 2.64
N PRO A 165 3.68 -9.76 3.06
CA PRO A 165 3.51 -11.15 2.60
C PRO A 165 2.11 -11.71 2.91
N ARG A 166 1.58 -11.39 4.09
CA ARG A 166 0.24 -11.84 4.52
C ARG A 166 -0.88 -11.29 3.63
N ALA A 167 -0.74 -10.05 3.14
CA ALA A 167 -1.70 -9.49 2.20
C ALA A 167 -1.65 -10.21 0.85
N ILE A 168 -0.43 -10.50 0.35
CA ILE A 168 -0.25 -11.26 -0.89
C ILE A 168 -0.81 -12.69 -0.78
N GLU A 169 -0.60 -13.36 0.36
CA GLU A 169 -1.20 -14.66 0.67
C GLU A 169 -2.73 -14.61 0.56
N TYR A 170 -3.37 -13.63 1.22
CA TYR A 170 -4.82 -13.50 1.18
C TYR A 170 -5.35 -13.16 -0.21
N ILE A 171 -4.63 -12.33 -0.95
CA ILE A 171 -4.95 -12.02 -2.35
C ILE A 171 -4.94 -13.31 -3.19
N LEU A 172 -3.90 -14.15 -3.03
CA LEU A 172 -3.78 -15.42 -3.76
C LEU A 172 -4.87 -16.42 -3.40
N GLU A 173 -5.17 -16.58 -2.12
CA GLU A 173 -6.24 -17.46 -1.67
C GLU A 173 -7.58 -17.07 -2.31
N GLU A 174 -7.94 -15.78 -2.32
CA GLU A 174 -9.18 -15.33 -2.97
C GLU A 174 -9.20 -15.58 -4.48
N ILE A 175 -8.06 -15.42 -5.16
CA ILE A 175 -7.95 -15.67 -6.60
C ILE A 175 -8.15 -17.15 -6.89
N LEU A 176 -7.50 -18.02 -6.12
CA LEU A 176 -7.51 -19.47 -6.32
C LEU A 176 -8.89 -20.06 -5.97
N GLU A 177 -9.47 -19.68 -4.83
CA GLU A 177 -10.81 -20.14 -4.41
C GLU A 177 -11.89 -19.84 -5.47
N ARG A 178 -11.78 -18.68 -6.13
CA ARG A 178 -12.77 -18.21 -7.12
C ARG A 178 -12.36 -18.48 -8.56
N ASN A 179 -11.23 -19.16 -8.80
CA ASN A 179 -10.66 -19.41 -10.13
C ASN A 179 -10.55 -18.13 -11.00
N LEU A 180 -10.21 -16.99 -10.40
CA LEU A 180 -10.27 -15.69 -11.08
C LEU A 180 -9.25 -15.57 -12.21
N PHE A 181 -8.12 -16.29 -12.14
CA PHE A 181 -7.16 -16.36 -13.25
C PHE A 181 -7.84 -16.77 -14.58
N LYS A 182 -8.77 -17.75 -14.54
CA LYS A 182 -9.48 -18.26 -15.72
C LYS A 182 -10.75 -17.46 -16.05
N ASN A 183 -11.44 -16.96 -15.02
CA ASN A 183 -12.79 -16.41 -15.14
C ASN A 183 -12.87 -14.86 -15.18
N HIS A 184 -11.75 -14.13 -15.11
CA HIS A 184 -11.74 -12.66 -15.08
C HIS A 184 -12.45 -11.98 -16.28
N LYS A 185 -12.59 -12.66 -17.42
CA LYS A 185 -13.33 -12.14 -18.60
C LYS A 185 -14.85 -12.19 -18.45
N ASN A 186 -15.37 -13.18 -17.72
CA ASN A 186 -16.82 -13.40 -17.52
C ASN A 186 -17.32 -12.85 -16.18
N HIS A 187 -16.42 -12.73 -15.19
CA HIS A 187 -16.67 -12.09 -13.91
C HIS A 187 -15.61 -11.01 -13.68
N PRO A 188 -15.90 -9.74 -14.03
CA PRO A 188 -14.99 -8.65 -13.69
C PRO A 188 -14.78 -8.65 -12.18
N TRP A 189 -13.54 -8.43 -11.75
CA TRP A 189 -13.18 -8.37 -10.34
C TRP A 189 -14.14 -7.45 -9.60
N ASN A 190 -14.89 -7.97 -8.63
CA ASN A 190 -15.51 -7.10 -7.63
C ASN A 190 -14.39 -6.60 -6.72
N LEU A 191 -13.62 -5.63 -7.20
CA LEU A 191 -12.42 -5.10 -6.55
C LEU A 191 -12.75 -4.57 -5.15
N THR A 192 -13.89 -3.90 -4.99
CA THR A 192 -14.36 -3.39 -3.70
C THR A 192 -14.59 -4.53 -2.71
N GLY A 193 -15.40 -5.52 -3.08
CA GLY A 193 -15.66 -6.68 -2.23
C GLY A 193 -14.40 -7.51 -1.95
N PHE A 194 -13.52 -7.63 -2.96
CA PHE A 194 -12.23 -8.29 -2.84
C PHE A 194 -11.34 -7.58 -1.81
N PHE A 195 -11.11 -6.28 -1.99
CA PHE A 195 -10.28 -5.46 -1.11
C PHE A 195 -10.80 -5.47 0.33
N ILE A 196 -12.11 -5.30 0.55
CA ILE A 196 -12.72 -5.31 1.89
C ILE A 196 -12.50 -6.68 2.57
N LYS A 197 -12.56 -7.79 1.82
CA LYS A 197 -12.29 -9.12 2.36
C LYS A 197 -10.82 -9.25 2.79
N ILE A 198 -9.88 -8.77 1.98
CA ILE A 198 -8.46 -8.74 2.35
C ILE A 198 -8.22 -7.86 3.59
N ALA A 199 -8.80 -6.65 3.62
CA ALA A 199 -8.70 -5.73 4.76
C ALA A 199 -9.21 -6.37 6.06
N THR A 200 -10.38 -7.02 6.01
CA THR A 200 -10.96 -7.72 7.17
C THR A 200 -10.05 -8.83 7.68
N ARG A 201 -9.44 -9.61 6.80
CA ARG A 201 -8.51 -10.69 7.19
C ARG A 201 -7.21 -10.14 7.78
N LEU A 202 -6.70 -9.05 7.22
CA LEU A 202 -5.54 -8.34 7.78
C LEU A 202 -5.87 -7.76 9.16
N ASP A 203 -7.07 -7.21 9.35
CA ASP A 203 -7.52 -6.72 10.66
C ASP A 203 -7.52 -7.84 11.71
N PHE A 204 -8.05 -9.01 11.37
CA PHE A 204 -8.00 -10.17 12.27
C PHE A 204 -6.57 -10.63 12.60
N SER A 205 -5.65 -10.50 11.65
CA SER A 205 -4.25 -10.93 11.84
C SER A 205 -3.41 -9.97 12.67
N TYR A 206 -3.68 -8.67 12.54
CA TYR A 206 -2.85 -7.62 13.13
C TYR A 206 -3.59 -6.77 14.18
N ASN A 207 -4.86 -7.06 14.45
CA ASN A 207 -5.71 -6.34 15.40
C ASN A 207 -5.72 -4.82 15.17
N ILE A 208 -5.79 -4.39 13.91
CA ILE A 208 -5.62 -2.98 13.52
C ILE A 208 -6.73 -2.10 14.11
N THR A 209 -7.99 -2.50 13.95
CA THR A 209 -9.16 -1.78 14.46
C THR A 209 -9.13 -1.67 15.98
N THR A 210 -8.74 -2.75 16.67
CA THR A 210 -8.59 -2.75 18.13
C THR A 210 -7.51 -1.75 18.56
N PHE A 211 -6.33 -1.82 17.93
CA PHE A 211 -5.24 -0.88 18.17
C PHE A 211 -5.67 0.58 17.96
N VAL A 212 -6.38 0.88 16.87
CA VAL A 212 -6.85 2.25 16.58
C VAL A 212 -7.86 2.73 17.64
N LYS A 213 -8.73 1.86 18.15
CA LYS A 213 -9.68 2.20 19.22
C LYS A 213 -8.99 2.46 20.54
N GLU A 214 -8.00 1.64 20.90
CA GLU A 214 -7.26 1.75 22.16
C GLU A 214 -6.26 2.92 22.15
N HIS A 215 -5.69 3.24 20.99
CA HIS A 215 -4.65 4.25 20.82
C HIS A 215 -5.06 5.35 19.83
N LYS A 216 -6.24 5.95 20.04
CA LYS A 216 -6.85 6.91 19.11
C LYS A 216 -5.93 8.08 18.73
N ASP A 217 -5.31 8.75 19.69
CA ASP A 217 -4.46 9.93 19.43
C ASP A 217 -3.17 9.57 18.68
N LEU A 218 -2.62 8.39 18.99
CA LEU A 218 -1.49 7.82 18.28
C LEU A 218 -1.88 7.53 16.82
N ALA A 219 -3.03 6.92 16.58
CA ALA A 219 -3.54 6.60 15.25
C ALA A 219 -3.80 7.85 14.41
N LEU A 220 -4.40 8.90 14.98
CA LEU A 220 -4.58 10.20 14.32
C LEU A 220 -3.24 10.83 13.94
N THR A 221 -2.26 10.77 14.84
CA THR A 221 -0.92 11.31 14.59
C THR A 221 -0.19 10.51 13.51
N LEU A 222 -0.33 9.19 13.48
CA LEU A 222 0.20 8.34 12.42
C LEU A 222 -0.37 8.70 11.05
N LEU A 223 -1.70 8.79 10.93
CA LEU A 223 -2.33 9.21 9.67
C LEU A 223 -1.83 10.58 9.21
N LYS A 224 -1.76 11.55 10.13
CA LYS A 224 -1.25 12.89 9.83
C LYS A 224 0.21 12.84 9.36
N ASN A 225 1.05 12.01 9.96
CA ASN A 225 2.44 11.87 9.57
C ASN A 225 2.60 11.07 8.26
N CYS A 226 1.68 10.17 7.92
CA CYS A 226 1.62 9.55 6.59
C CYS A 226 1.30 10.56 5.48
N LEU A 227 0.48 11.57 5.78
CA LEU A 227 0.16 12.65 4.84
C LEU A 227 1.29 13.67 4.72
N LYS A 228 2.13 13.80 5.75
CA LYS A 228 3.31 14.65 5.69
C LYS A 228 4.42 13.92 4.94
N SER A 229 5.02 14.61 3.97
CA SER A 229 6.20 14.10 3.26
C SER A 229 7.51 14.33 4.04
N ASP A 230 7.44 14.36 5.38
CA ASP A 230 8.60 14.55 6.26
C ASP A 230 9.29 13.21 6.54
N SER A 231 10.62 13.21 6.55
CA SER A 231 11.38 12.02 6.95
C SER A 231 11.31 11.80 8.46
N ILE A 232 11.33 10.54 8.89
CA ILE A 232 11.29 10.12 10.30
C ILE A 232 12.51 9.28 10.69
N GLU A 233 12.66 9.02 11.98
CA GLU A 233 13.66 8.09 12.52
C GLU A 233 12.97 7.02 13.35
N ARG A 234 13.48 5.78 13.30
CA ARG A 234 12.89 4.64 14.04
C ARG A 234 12.82 4.87 15.55
N THR A 235 13.75 5.64 16.10
CA THR A 235 13.86 5.96 17.52
C THR A 235 12.90 7.06 17.97
N HIS A 236 12.33 7.84 17.04
CA HIS A 236 11.40 8.91 17.39
C HIS A 236 10.08 8.36 17.90
N LYS A 237 9.60 8.91 19.01
CA LYS A 237 8.23 8.74 19.50
C LYS A 237 7.25 9.41 18.56
N VAL A 238 6.12 8.77 18.31
CA VAL A 238 5.06 9.33 17.45
C VAL A 238 4.38 10.51 18.15
N LEU A 239 3.98 10.34 19.42
CA LEU A 239 3.48 11.43 20.26
C LEU A 239 4.66 11.98 21.07
N LYS A 240 5.29 13.04 20.57
CA LYS A 240 6.51 13.62 21.16
C LYS A 240 6.36 14.06 22.62
N SER A 241 5.15 14.42 23.04
CA SER A 241 4.84 14.91 24.40
C SER A 241 4.40 13.81 25.37
N ASP A 242 4.30 12.56 24.92
CA ASP A 242 3.87 11.44 25.76
C ASP A 242 5.03 10.48 25.99
N ASP A 243 5.43 10.34 27.26
CA ASP A 243 6.55 9.50 27.65
C ASP A 243 6.31 8.01 27.42
N ASN A 244 5.05 7.57 27.37
CA ASN A 244 4.66 6.19 27.09
C ASN A 244 4.34 5.96 25.61
N SER A 245 4.53 6.97 24.75
CA SER A 245 4.26 6.83 23.33
C SER A 245 5.21 5.83 22.67
N LEU A 246 4.64 5.03 21.77
CA LEU A 246 5.39 4.11 20.92
C LEU A 246 6.27 4.88 19.93
N THR A 247 7.45 4.31 19.67
CA THR A 247 8.35 4.76 18.61
C THR A 247 7.94 4.20 17.25
N TYR A 248 8.39 4.82 16.16
CA TYR A 248 8.15 4.30 14.82
C TYR A 248 8.75 2.89 14.63
N GLY A 249 9.90 2.60 15.24
CA GLY A 249 10.52 1.27 15.19
C GLY A 249 9.69 0.21 15.92
N GLU A 250 9.04 0.57 17.04
CA GLU A 250 8.13 -0.35 17.73
C GLU A 250 6.86 -0.62 16.90
N LEU A 251 6.32 0.40 16.26
CA LEU A 251 5.14 0.25 15.39
C LEU A 251 5.44 -0.55 14.11
N GLU A 252 6.63 -0.39 13.54
CA GLU A 252 7.11 -1.18 12.39
C GLU A 252 7.31 -2.66 12.80
N ARG A 253 7.89 -2.87 13.98
CA ARG A 253 8.09 -4.20 14.58
C ARG A 253 6.75 -4.92 14.78
N ASP A 254 5.79 -4.21 15.35
CA ASP A 254 4.47 -4.74 15.72
C ASP A 254 3.48 -4.72 14.54
N LYS A 255 3.98 -4.41 13.33
CA LYS A 255 3.24 -4.48 12.05
C LYS A 255 2.04 -3.53 11.97
N HIS A 256 2.07 -2.42 12.70
CA HIS A 256 1.07 -1.36 12.59
C HIS A 256 1.43 -0.34 11.49
N ILE A 257 2.71 -0.24 11.13
CA ILE A 257 3.21 0.58 10.02
C ILE A 257 4.27 -0.18 9.21
N ILE A 258 4.57 0.36 8.03
CA ILE A 258 5.74 -0.01 7.23
C ILE A 258 6.58 1.25 7.06
N LEU A 259 7.91 1.12 7.20
CA LEU A 259 8.83 2.20 6.90
C LEU A 259 9.53 1.90 5.58
N GLU A 260 9.53 2.89 4.70
CA GLU A 260 10.21 2.85 3.42
C GLU A 260 11.44 3.74 3.48
N ASP A 261 12.58 3.23 3.00
CA ASP A 261 13.83 3.98 2.89
C ASP A 261 13.97 4.50 1.45
N VAL A 262 14.02 5.83 1.32
CA VAL A 262 14.26 6.54 0.07
C VAL A 262 15.49 7.41 0.26
N ASP A 263 16.60 7.03 -0.38
CA ASP A 263 17.89 7.72 -0.31
C ASP A 263 18.40 7.98 1.12
N GLY A 264 18.24 7.00 2.02
CA GLY A 264 18.67 7.08 3.42
C GLY A 264 17.68 7.84 4.32
N LYS A 265 16.51 8.23 3.81
CA LYS A 265 15.44 8.88 4.58
C LYS A 265 14.26 7.93 4.72
N LEU A 266 13.77 7.78 5.95
CA LEU A 266 12.64 6.90 6.23
C LEU A 266 11.31 7.66 6.14
N PHE A 267 10.33 7.04 5.49
CA PHE A 267 8.96 7.55 5.37
C PHE A 267 7.97 6.46 5.79
N ILE A 268 6.77 6.86 6.23
CA ILE A 268 5.71 5.91 6.56
C ILE A 268 4.99 5.50 5.28
N ALA A 269 5.14 4.24 4.88
CA ALA A 269 4.52 3.64 3.70
C ALA A 269 3.41 2.65 4.09
N MET A 270 2.44 3.13 4.87
CA MET A 270 1.36 2.29 5.39
C MET A 270 0.53 1.66 4.25
N PRO A 271 0.22 0.34 4.31
CA PRO A 271 -0.67 -0.30 3.34
C PRO A 271 -2.02 0.42 3.24
N VAL A 272 -2.58 0.51 2.04
CA VAL A 272 -3.88 1.18 1.82
C VAL A 272 -5.00 0.46 2.57
N TYR A 273 -4.87 -0.86 2.71
CA TYR A 273 -5.75 -1.66 3.58
C TYR A 273 -5.81 -1.13 5.02
N PHE A 274 -4.68 -0.72 5.59
CA PHE A 274 -4.64 -0.20 6.95
C PHE A 274 -5.24 1.20 6.99
N ILE A 275 -4.95 2.06 6.02
CA ILE A 275 -5.58 3.39 5.93
C ILE A 275 -7.11 3.29 5.84
N HIS A 276 -7.62 2.32 5.07
CA HIS A 276 -9.06 2.03 5.02
C HIS A 276 -9.62 1.69 6.41
N LEU A 277 -8.96 0.79 7.15
CA LEU A 277 -9.37 0.39 8.49
C LEU A 277 -9.28 1.54 9.50
N TYR A 278 -8.21 2.33 9.46
CA TYR A 278 -8.02 3.52 10.29
C TYR A 278 -9.10 4.56 10.00
N ASN A 279 -9.33 4.90 8.74
CA ASN A 279 -10.36 5.85 8.32
C ASN A 279 -11.75 5.43 8.81
N THR A 280 -12.10 4.16 8.58
CA THR A 280 -13.41 3.59 8.97
C THR A 280 -13.58 3.60 10.49
N THR A 281 -12.53 3.24 11.23
CA THR A 281 -12.57 3.18 12.71
C THR A 281 -12.64 4.57 13.35
N LEU A 282 -11.92 5.55 12.79
CA LEU A 282 -11.89 6.93 13.28
C LEU A 282 -13.05 7.78 12.74
N ASN A 283 -13.79 7.28 11.76
CA ASN A 283 -14.90 7.95 11.08
C ASN A 283 -14.49 9.33 10.51
N LEU A 284 -13.37 9.38 9.78
CA LEU A 284 -12.80 10.63 9.24
C LEU A 284 -13.44 11.02 7.91
N ALA A 285 -13.62 10.06 7.01
CA ALA A 285 -14.38 10.21 5.77
C ALA A 285 -15.22 8.96 5.53
N ASP A 286 -16.22 9.09 4.66
CA ASP A 286 -17.12 7.98 4.37
C ASP A 286 -16.43 6.86 3.55
N VAL A 287 -17.17 5.77 3.35
CA VAL A 287 -16.69 4.56 2.66
C VAL A 287 -16.30 4.86 1.20
N ILE A 288 -16.86 5.91 0.58
CA ILE A 288 -16.58 6.25 -0.81
C ILE A 288 -15.15 6.77 -0.98
N LEU A 289 -14.54 7.40 0.04
CA LEU A 289 -13.09 7.65 -0.03
C LEU A 289 -12.32 6.33 -0.20
N SER A 290 -12.74 5.31 0.54
CA SER A 290 -12.11 3.99 0.41
C SER A 290 -12.44 3.35 -0.93
N GLU A 291 -13.66 3.50 -1.44
CA GLU A 291 -14.00 3.00 -2.78
C GLU A 291 -13.25 3.74 -3.89
N THR A 292 -13.12 5.07 -3.85
CA THR A 292 -12.29 5.83 -4.81
C THR A 292 -10.82 5.44 -4.72
N LEU A 293 -10.36 4.98 -3.54
CA LEU A 293 -9.08 4.31 -3.44
C LEU A 293 -9.12 2.93 -4.15
N ILE A 294 -10.14 2.11 -3.93
CA ILE A 294 -10.18 0.71 -4.39
C ILE A 294 -10.55 0.55 -5.87
N SER A 295 -11.46 1.36 -6.40
CA SER A 295 -12.13 1.16 -7.68
C SER A 295 -11.65 2.17 -8.72
N ASN A 296 -10.89 1.69 -9.69
CA ASN A 296 -10.97 2.20 -11.06
C ASN A 296 -10.80 1.02 -11.98
N GLN A 297 -11.91 0.35 -12.30
CA GLN A 297 -11.91 -0.90 -13.07
C GLN A 297 -11.25 -0.76 -14.45
N ARG A 298 -11.02 0.47 -14.98
CA ARG A 298 -10.42 0.69 -16.32
C ARG A 298 -9.49 1.92 -16.42
N SER A 299 -9.78 3.03 -15.74
CA SER A 299 -8.95 4.24 -15.64
C SER A 299 -9.65 5.30 -14.78
N MET A 300 -8.92 6.15 -14.06
CA MET A 300 -9.53 7.33 -13.43
C MET A 300 -10.17 8.25 -14.48
N GLU A 301 -11.50 8.36 -14.45
CA GLU A 301 -12.22 9.37 -15.24
C GLU A 301 -12.34 10.68 -14.48
N TRP A 302 -12.60 11.77 -15.19
CA TRP A 302 -12.73 13.11 -14.60
C TRP A 302 -13.72 13.17 -13.43
N GLN A 303 -14.87 12.50 -13.51
CA GLN A 303 -15.86 12.46 -12.43
C GLN A 303 -15.37 11.72 -11.18
N HIS A 304 -14.51 10.70 -11.36
CA HIS A 304 -13.88 9.97 -10.26
C HIS A 304 -12.82 10.83 -9.57
N TRP A 305 -12.06 11.64 -10.34
CA TRP A 305 -11.12 12.61 -9.79
C TRP A 305 -11.81 13.66 -8.91
N GLU A 306 -12.90 14.28 -9.38
CA GLU A 306 -13.68 15.21 -8.57
C GLU A 306 -14.17 14.59 -7.27
N THR A 307 -14.68 13.35 -7.37
CA THR A 307 -15.21 12.62 -6.23
C THR A 307 -14.08 12.34 -5.23
N PHE A 308 -12.94 11.83 -5.70
CA PHE A 308 -11.76 11.63 -4.87
C PHE A 308 -11.33 12.90 -4.14
N VAL A 309 -11.20 14.04 -4.84
CA VAL A 309 -10.79 15.32 -4.23
C VAL A 309 -11.78 15.76 -3.15
N ALA A 310 -13.09 15.67 -3.39
CA ALA A 310 -14.10 16.04 -2.40
C ALA A 310 -14.04 15.18 -1.14
N HIS A 311 -13.85 13.87 -1.30
CA HIS A 311 -13.70 12.90 -0.20
C HIS A 311 -12.37 13.06 0.54
N PHE A 312 -11.30 13.34 -0.17
CA PHE A 312 -10.00 13.65 0.43
C PHE A 312 -10.04 14.95 1.23
N GLU A 313 -10.75 15.97 0.74
CA GLU A 313 -10.99 17.21 1.49
C GLU A 313 -11.67 16.93 2.83
N MET A 314 -12.74 16.11 2.82
CA MET A 314 -13.41 15.69 4.05
C MET A 314 -12.46 14.98 5.01
N PHE A 315 -11.73 13.97 4.53
CA PHE A 315 -10.79 13.20 5.33
C PHE A 315 -9.73 14.07 6.01
N LYS A 316 -9.10 14.95 5.25
CA LYS A 316 -8.02 15.82 5.72
C LYS A 316 -8.52 16.83 6.76
N VAL A 317 -9.66 17.48 6.52
CA VAL A 317 -10.24 18.45 7.45
C VAL A 317 -10.67 17.77 8.75
N ASN A 318 -11.32 16.62 8.64
CA ASN A 318 -11.75 15.85 9.80
C ASN A 318 -10.57 15.28 10.58
N LEU A 319 -9.47 14.89 9.91
CA LEU A 319 -8.23 14.46 10.55
C LEU A 319 -7.61 15.60 11.37
N LEU A 320 -7.54 16.82 10.82
CA LEU A 320 -7.05 18.00 11.56
C LEU A 320 -7.94 18.30 12.77
N PHE A 321 -9.27 18.31 12.59
CA PHE A 321 -10.23 18.57 13.65
C PHE A 321 -10.17 17.50 14.75
N ALA A 322 -10.15 16.22 14.37
CA ALA A 322 -10.05 15.09 15.30
C ALA A 322 -8.72 15.07 16.07
N SER A 323 -7.65 15.63 15.50
CA SER A 323 -6.36 15.86 16.17
C SER A 323 -6.38 17.04 17.16
N GLY A 324 -7.56 17.57 17.50
CA GLY A 324 -7.75 18.64 18.49
C GLY A 324 -7.59 20.06 17.95
N LYS A 325 -7.41 20.27 16.64
CA LYS A 325 -7.34 21.62 16.07
C LYS A 325 -8.73 22.23 15.88
N THR A 326 -8.93 23.41 16.45
CA THR A 326 -10.15 24.22 16.25
C THR A 326 -9.97 25.31 15.19
N THR A 327 -8.73 25.69 14.89
CA THR A 327 -8.38 26.59 13.78
C THR A 327 -7.17 26.07 13.02
N ALA A 328 -7.06 26.45 11.74
CA ALA A 328 -5.89 26.16 10.91
C ALA A 328 -5.67 27.24 9.87
N LYS A 329 -4.41 27.49 9.53
CA LYS A 329 -4.04 28.30 8.36
C LYS A 329 -4.37 27.54 7.08
N LEU A 330 -4.59 28.27 5.99
CA LEU A 330 -4.88 27.66 4.70
C LEU A 330 -3.72 26.80 4.18
N ASN A 331 -2.47 27.16 4.46
CA ASN A 331 -1.31 26.31 4.17
C ASN A 331 -1.21 25.04 5.04
N GLU A 332 -1.90 24.98 6.18
CA GLU A 332 -2.04 23.75 6.97
C GLU A 332 -3.18 22.87 6.46
N ILE A 333 -4.21 23.49 5.87
CA ILE A 333 -5.32 22.78 5.19
C ILE A 333 -4.88 22.32 3.80
N TYR A 334 -4.03 23.06 3.09
CA TYR A 334 -3.49 22.73 1.78
C TYR A 334 -1.97 22.72 1.81
N PRO A 335 -1.35 21.73 2.50
CA PRO A 335 0.10 21.65 2.58
C PRO A 335 0.72 21.53 1.19
N GLY A 336 1.78 22.32 0.93
CA GLY A 336 2.50 22.33 -0.34
C GLY A 336 1.79 23.02 -1.51
N ALA A 337 0.55 23.49 -1.35
CA ALA A 337 -0.15 24.21 -2.42
C ALA A 337 0.58 25.49 -2.80
N PHE A 338 0.66 25.78 -4.10
CA PHE A 338 1.15 27.07 -4.58
C PHE A 338 0.07 28.12 -4.40
N GLY A 339 0.47 29.28 -3.91
CA GLY A 339 -0.39 30.42 -3.68
C GLY A 339 0.42 31.52 -3.02
N ASN A 340 -0.11 32.74 -2.99
CA ASN A 340 0.60 33.82 -2.34
C ASN A 340 0.53 33.72 -0.80
N GLU A 341 1.52 34.29 -0.13
CA GLU A 341 1.68 34.21 1.32
C GLU A 341 0.48 34.78 2.09
N LYS A 342 -0.14 35.84 1.55
CA LYS A 342 -1.31 36.50 2.13
C LYS A 342 -2.51 35.57 2.20
N THR A 343 -2.80 34.85 1.12
CA THR A 343 -3.89 33.86 1.05
C THR A 343 -3.57 32.61 1.85
N LEU A 344 -2.34 32.09 1.73
CA LEU A 344 -1.89 30.90 2.46
C LEU A 344 -1.90 31.09 3.99
N SER A 345 -1.68 32.33 4.47
CA SER A 345 -1.70 32.69 5.88
C SER A 345 -3.09 32.90 6.49
N LEU A 346 -4.16 32.91 5.68
CA LEU A 346 -5.53 33.06 6.18
C LEU A 346 -5.87 31.92 7.14
N LYS A 347 -6.47 32.26 8.29
CA LYS A 347 -6.86 31.30 9.33
C LYS A 347 -8.36 31.07 9.36
N PHE A 348 -8.74 29.81 9.42
CA PHE A 348 -10.13 29.36 9.40
C PHE A 348 -10.47 28.51 10.62
N LYS A 349 -11.71 28.65 11.09
CA LYS A 349 -12.30 27.77 12.11
C LYS A 349 -12.60 26.42 11.47
N LEU A 350 -12.01 25.37 12.02
CA LEU A 350 -12.26 24.00 11.62
C LEU A 350 -13.51 23.46 12.31
N LYS A 351 -14.25 22.65 11.59
CA LYS A 351 -15.42 21.91 12.09
C LYS A 351 -15.39 20.51 11.49
N ASN A 352 -15.93 19.55 12.22
CA ASN A 352 -16.18 18.21 11.69
C ASN A 352 -17.19 18.29 10.54
N LEU A 353 -16.75 17.87 9.35
CA LEU A 353 -17.58 17.75 8.15
C LEU A 353 -18.41 16.47 8.24
N LYS A 354 -19.70 16.59 7.98
CA LYS A 354 -20.69 15.52 8.20
C LYS A 354 -20.86 14.55 7.03
N GLY A 355 -20.26 14.86 5.88
CA GLY A 355 -20.38 14.05 4.67
C GLY A 355 -20.25 14.88 3.40
N ILE A 356 -20.62 14.25 2.28
CA ILE A 356 -20.68 14.87 0.96
C ILE A 356 -22.12 14.87 0.45
N ALA A 357 -22.55 16.02 -0.07
CA ALA A 357 -23.88 16.22 -0.64
C ALA A 357 -23.78 16.49 -2.14
N TYR A 358 -24.43 15.66 -2.95
CA TYR A 358 -24.37 15.75 -4.42
C TYR A 358 -25.55 16.57 -4.92
N LEU A 359 -25.32 17.84 -5.25
CA LEU A 359 -26.38 18.77 -5.59
C LEU A 359 -27.12 18.34 -6.87
N GLU A 360 -28.45 18.40 -6.84
CA GLU A 360 -29.28 18.17 -8.02
C GLU A 360 -29.21 19.32 -9.02
N HIS A 361 -28.98 20.52 -8.52
CA HIS A 361 -28.98 21.77 -9.27
C HIS A 361 -27.71 22.57 -9.00
N GLN A 362 -27.36 23.46 -9.93
CA GLN A 362 -26.13 24.24 -9.85
C GLN A 362 -26.23 25.31 -8.76
N PHE A 363 -25.31 25.28 -7.80
CA PHE A 363 -25.07 26.35 -6.84
C PHE A 363 -24.08 27.36 -7.45
N PRO A 364 -24.21 28.69 -7.22
CA PRO A 364 -25.17 29.37 -6.36
C PRO A 364 -26.50 29.76 -7.04
N SER A 365 -26.72 29.38 -8.30
CA SER A 365 -27.97 29.71 -9.03
C SER A 365 -29.21 29.19 -8.30
N LYS A 366 -29.13 28.00 -7.71
CA LYS A 366 -30.12 27.50 -6.74
C LYS A 366 -29.44 27.30 -5.39
N TYR A 367 -29.85 28.11 -4.41
CA TYR A 367 -29.23 28.13 -3.08
C TYR A 367 -30.20 27.84 -1.92
N GLU A 368 -31.51 28.00 -2.15
CA GLU A 368 -32.54 27.67 -1.16
C GLU A 368 -32.89 26.19 -1.23
N GLY A 369 -32.94 25.56 -0.05
CA GLY A 369 -33.33 24.16 0.09
C GLY A 369 -32.54 23.24 -0.84
N LEU A 370 -31.22 23.18 -0.65
CA LEU A 370 -30.30 22.42 -1.51
C LEU A 370 -30.68 20.93 -1.49
N ARG A 371 -31.29 20.50 -2.60
CA ARG A 371 -31.65 19.10 -2.83
C ARG A 371 -30.45 18.34 -3.35
N CYS A 372 -30.31 17.12 -2.85
CA CYS A 372 -29.13 16.31 -3.10
C CYS A 372 -29.54 14.90 -3.55
N ARG A 373 -28.91 14.39 -4.60
CA ARG A 373 -29.27 13.09 -5.20
C ARG A 373 -29.10 11.91 -4.24
N ASN A 374 -28.15 12.02 -3.32
CA ASN A 374 -27.75 10.95 -2.42
C ASN A 374 -28.45 11.01 -1.04
N THR A 375 -29.27 12.02 -0.77
CA THR A 375 -29.96 12.16 0.53
C THR A 375 -31.34 12.76 0.37
N LYS A 376 -32.29 12.30 1.20
CA LYS A 376 -33.64 12.87 1.26
C LYS A 376 -33.70 14.15 2.11
N VAL A 377 -32.60 14.53 2.75
CA VAL A 377 -32.50 15.69 3.62
C VAL A 377 -32.12 16.91 2.79
N SER A 378 -32.87 18.00 2.97
CA SER A 378 -32.54 19.31 2.39
C SER A 378 -31.43 19.95 3.20
N HIS A 379 -30.43 20.51 2.52
CA HIS A 379 -29.28 21.15 3.13
C HIS A 379 -29.31 22.68 2.96
N THR A 380 -28.55 23.36 3.81
CA THR A 380 -28.22 24.78 3.62
C THR A 380 -26.75 24.91 3.23
N TRP A 381 -26.41 25.92 2.42
CA TRP A 381 -25.02 26.18 2.03
C TRP A 381 -24.09 26.54 3.22
N LYS A 382 -24.64 26.73 4.42
CA LYS A 382 -23.92 26.96 5.68
C LYS A 382 -23.63 25.67 6.46
N ASP A 383 -24.16 24.53 6.02
CA ASP A 383 -23.94 23.24 6.67
C ASP A 383 -22.46 22.85 6.57
N ASN A 384 -21.95 22.13 7.58
CA ASN A 384 -20.56 21.64 7.59
C ASN A 384 -20.46 20.38 6.71
N ILE A 385 -20.62 20.56 5.40
CA ILE A 385 -20.66 19.48 4.40
C ILE A 385 -19.87 19.94 3.17
N VAL A 386 -19.26 19.00 2.45
CA VAL A 386 -18.71 19.27 1.13
C VAL A 386 -19.83 19.10 0.10
N PHE A 387 -20.16 20.15 -0.63
CA PHE A 387 -21.15 20.10 -1.70
C PHE A 387 -20.48 19.78 -3.02
N LYS A 388 -20.75 18.61 -3.60
CA LYS A 388 -20.38 18.35 -5.00
C LYS A 388 -21.41 19.04 -5.88
N ASN A 389 -20.96 19.98 -6.71
CA ASN A 389 -21.87 20.78 -7.51
C ASN A 389 -22.50 19.94 -8.64
N ALA A 390 -23.64 20.40 -9.16
CA ALA A 390 -24.25 19.76 -10.31
C ALA A 390 -23.38 19.94 -11.55
N ALA A 391 -23.42 18.95 -12.45
CA ALA A 391 -22.63 18.93 -13.67
C ALA A 391 -22.78 20.23 -14.48
N SER A 392 -21.71 20.60 -15.18
CA SER A 392 -21.61 21.81 -16.00
C SER A 392 -21.75 23.13 -15.23
N SER A 393 -21.60 23.12 -13.90
CA SER A 393 -21.53 24.36 -13.13
C SER A 393 -20.24 25.11 -13.42
N GLU A 394 -20.34 26.44 -13.53
CA GLU A 394 -19.15 27.31 -13.60
C GLU A 394 -18.58 27.65 -12.21
N PHE A 395 -19.33 27.36 -11.14
CA PHE A 395 -18.98 27.72 -9.77
C PHE A 395 -18.50 26.51 -8.97
N GLY A 396 -17.22 26.17 -9.08
CA GLY A 396 -16.57 25.07 -8.36
C GLY A 396 -17.18 23.69 -8.64
N ASP A 397 -16.33 22.69 -8.92
CA ASP A 397 -16.80 21.30 -9.02
C ASP A 397 -17.20 20.75 -7.63
N SER A 398 -16.56 21.24 -6.56
CA SER A 398 -16.99 21.05 -5.17
C SER A 398 -16.84 22.33 -4.36
N ILE A 399 -17.71 22.52 -3.37
CA ILE A 399 -17.82 23.75 -2.59
C ILE A 399 -17.85 23.41 -1.09
N LEU A 400 -17.08 24.16 -0.33
CA LEU A 400 -17.06 24.13 1.12
C LEU A 400 -17.09 25.57 1.64
N ARG A 401 -17.83 25.81 2.74
CA ARG A 401 -17.81 27.09 3.42
C ARG A 401 -16.91 27.05 4.66
N TYR A 402 -15.98 27.98 4.73
CA TYR A 402 -15.21 28.27 5.95
C TYR A 402 -15.60 29.62 6.56
N VAL A 403 -15.33 29.74 7.86
CA VAL A 403 -15.45 31.01 8.59
C VAL A 403 -14.07 31.33 9.15
N SER A 404 -13.56 32.52 8.82
CA SER A 404 -12.29 33.02 9.36
C SER A 404 -12.38 33.33 10.86
N GLU A 405 -11.23 33.57 11.50
CA GLU A 405 -11.19 34.02 12.91
C GLU A 405 -11.97 35.34 13.09
N ASP A 406 -11.85 36.25 12.12
CA ASP A 406 -12.56 37.54 12.06
C ASP A 406 -14.05 37.40 11.68
N SER A 407 -14.57 36.17 11.67
CA SER A 407 -15.98 35.85 11.37
C SER A 407 -16.45 36.21 9.95
N ASN A 408 -15.52 36.52 9.04
CA ASN A 408 -15.81 36.61 7.61
C ASN A 408 -15.99 35.20 7.03
N GLY A 409 -17.03 35.03 6.21
CA GLY A 409 -17.32 33.79 5.51
C GLY A 409 -16.60 33.68 4.16
N TYR A 410 -16.17 32.48 3.82
CA TYR A 410 -15.47 32.17 2.58
C TYR A 410 -16.03 30.89 1.96
N PHE A 411 -16.32 30.93 0.66
CA PHE A 411 -16.46 29.74 -0.16
C PHE A 411 -15.09 29.31 -0.69
N LEU A 412 -14.75 28.06 -0.44
CA LEU A 412 -13.66 27.38 -1.13
C LEU A 412 -14.27 26.61 -2.29
N CYS A 413 -13.99 27.09 -3.50
CA CYS A 413 -14.40 26.47 -4.74
C CYS A 413 -13.26 25.56 -5.21
N LEU A 414 -13.44 24.25 -5.03
CA LEU A 414 -12.50 23.24 -5.52
C LEU A 414 -12.78 22.99 -6.99
N GLN A 415 -11.80 23.32 -7.84
CA GLN A 415 -11.87 23.10 -9.28
C GLN A 415 -10.97 21.93 -9.66
N CYS A 416 -11.52 20.92 -10.31
CA CYS A 416 -10.87 19.63 -10.52
C CYS A 416 -10.64 19.39 -12.03
N LYS A 417 -9.38 19.41 -12.47
CA LYS A 417 -8.99 19.19 -13.86
C LYS A 417 -8.14 17.94 -14.02
N TRP A 418 -8.79 16.85 -14.41
CA TRP A 418 -8.13 15.60 -14.78
C TRP A 418 -7.70 15.65 -16.25
N ILE A 419 -6.40 15.75 -16.48
CA ILE A 419 -5.79 15.82 -17.82
C ILE A 419 -4.87 14.62 -18.00
N TRP A 420 -4.98 13.94 -19.14
CA TRP A 420 -4.26 12.70 -19.43
C TRP A 420 -3.79 12.70 -20.90
N GLY A 421 -2.92 11.75 -21.27
CA GLY A 421 -2.43 11.62 -22.64
C GLY A 421 -1.39 12.68 -23.03
N LYS A 422 -1.46 13.19 -24.26
CA LYS A 422 -0.47 14.17 -24.77
C LYS A 422 -0.57 15.52 -24.06
N ASP A 423 -1.78 15.93 -23.70
CA ASP A 423 -2.04 17.25 -23.10
C ASP A 423 -1.55 17.36 -21.66
N PHE A 424 -1.36 16.22 -20.99
CA PHE A 424 -0.77 16.14 -19.66
C PHE A 424 0.68 16.64 -19.62
N GLN A 425 1.39 16.61 -20.76
CA GLN A 425 2.77 17.09 -20.87
C GLN A 425 2.86 18.60 -21.08
N ILE A 426 1.75 19.26 -21.40
CA ILE A 426 1.73 20.71 -21.63
C ILE A 426 1.81 21.40 -20.27
N PRO A 427 2.84 22.21 -19.99
CA PRO A 427 2.96 22.89 -18.71
C PRO A 427 1.77 23.81 -18.44
N LEU A 428 1.29 23.83 -17.20
CA LEU A 428 0.21 24.70 -16.74
C LEU A 428 0.63 26.17 -16.85
N LYS A 429 -0.25 27.01 -17.40
CA LYS A 429 -0.03 28.46 -17.50
C LYS A 429 -0.92 29.22 -16.53
N LEU A 430 -0.45 30.37 -16.05
CA LEU A 430 -1.19 31.26 -15.14
C LEU A 430 -2.65 31.55 -15.61
N PRO A 431 -2.91 31.86 -16.90
CA PRO A 431 -4.28 32.10 -17.37
C PRO A 431 -5.23 30.90 -17.23
N ASP A 432 -4.70 29.66 -17.25
CA ASP A 432 -5.51 28.43 -17.22
C ASP A 432 -6.34 28.36 -15.93
N PHE A 433 -5.82 28.86 -14.81
CA PHE A 433 -6.45 28.77 -13.50
C PHE A 433 -6.99 30.10 -12.98
N VAL A 434 -6.41 31.23 -13.40
CA VAL A 434 -7.02 32.55 -13.18
C VAL A 434 -8.37 32.65 -13.90
N GLY A 435 -8.51 32.03 -15.07
CA GLY A 435 -9.79 31.94 -15.78
C GLY A 435 -10.89 31.27 -14.96
N GLU A 436 -10.57 30.18 -14.26
CA GLU A 436 -11.54 29.47 -13.41
C GLU A 436 -11.95 30.31 -12.18
N HIS A 437 -11.01 31.05 -11.58
CA HIS A 437 -11.34 31.98 -10.50
C HIS A 437 -12.27 33.11 -10.97
N ARG A 438 -12.05 33.66 -12.16
CA ARG A 438 -12.94 34.69 -12.75
C ARG A 438 -14.34 34.16 -13.00
N LYS A 439 -14.48 32.91 -13.45
CA LYS A 439 -15.79 32.25 -13.59
C LYS A 439 -16.51 32.19 -12.25
N ASN A 440 -15.84 31.71 -11.20
CA ASN A 440 -16.42 31.64 -9.85
C ASN A 440 -16.91 33.03 -9.37
N LEU A 441 -16.09 34.08 -9.54
CA LEU A 441 -16.47 35.45 -9.19
C LEU A 441 -17.70 35.92 -9.98
N ALA A 442 -17.69 35.75 -11.31
CA ALA A 442 -18.79 36.16 -12.18
C ALA A 442 -20.09 35.40 -11.87
N THR A 443 -20.02 34.12 -11.51
CA THR A 443 -21.21 33.35 -11.12
C THR A 443 -21.75 33.82 -9.76
N LEU A 444 -20.89 34.18 -8.81
CA LEU A 444 -21.32 34.71 -7.51
C LEU A 444 -21.97 36.10 -7.64
N GLU A 445 -21.41 36.98 -8.48
CA GLU A 445 -21.97 38.30 -8.76
C GLU A 445 -23.40 38.23 -9.32
N LYS A 446 -23.68 37.20 -10.12
CA LYS A 446 -25.00 36.92 -10.72
C LYS A 446 -25.97 36.20 -9.77
N CYS A 447 -25.55 35.80 -8.58
CA CYS A 447 -26.46 35.16 -7.61
C CYS A 447 -27.55 36.15 -7.16
N ASP A 448 -28.77 35.70 -6.90
CA ASP A 448 -29.83 36.59 -6.41
C ASP A 448 -29.75 36.83 -4.88
N SER A 449 -28.91 36.08 -4.16
CA SER A 449 -28.80 36.19 -2.70
C SER A 449 -27.74 37.19 -2.27
N GLU A 450 -28.18 38.29 -1.64
CA GLU A 450 -27.28 39.27 -1.01
C GLU A 450 -26.49 38.71 0.17
N GLU A 451 -26.95 37.63 0.80
CA GLU A 451 -26.17 36.97 1.86
C GLU A 451 -25.00 36.19 1.28
N ILE A 452 -25.23 35.44 0.19
CA ILE A 452 -24.20 34.65 -0.48
C ILE A 452 -23.16 35.56 -1.15
N LYS A 453 -23.58 36.68 -1.74
CA LYS A 453 -22.66 37.67 -2.33
C LYS A 453 -21.66 38.28 -1.35
N LYS A 454 -21.96 38.29 -0.04
CA LYS A 454 -21.05 38.82 0.99
C LYS A 454 -19.91 37.86 1.29
N GLU A 455 -20.04 36.59 0.91
CA GLU A 455 -19.00 35.59 1.10
C GLU A 455 -17.85 35.85 0.13
N LYS A 456 -16.62 35.68 0.62
CA LYS A 456 -15.44 35.78 -0.23
C LYS A 456 -15.17 34.44 -0.91
N ILE A 457 -14.53 34.45 -2.07
CA ILE A 457 -14.18 33.22 -2.79
C ILE A 457 -12.68 32.98 -2.69
N ILE A 458 -12.32 31.74 -2.37
CA ILE A 458 -11.00 31.17 -2.61
C ILE A 458 -11.18 30.04 -3.62
N THR A 459 -10.44 30.08 -4.73
CA THR A 459 -10.44 29.01 -5.72
C THR A 459 -9.23 28.11 -5.50
N VAL A 460 -9.47 26.82 -5.31
CA VAL A 460 -8.40 25.81 -5.21
C VAL A 460 -8.45 24.96 -6.47
N LEU A 461 -7.47 25.10 -7.35
CA LEU A 461 -7.36 24.26 -8.54
C LEU A 461 -6.57 22.99 -8.21
N PHE A 462 -7.19 21.84 -8.47
CA PHE A 462 -6.58 20.53 -8.47
C PHE A 462 -6.38 20.05 -9.90
N THR A 463 -5.13 19.90 -10.34
CA THR A 463 -4.84 19.47 -11.71
C THR A 463 -3.70 18.48 -11.81
N THR A 464 -3.76 17.60 -12.80
CA THR A 464 -2.71 16.63 -13.07
C THR A 464 -1.57 17.21 -13.92
N ARG A 465 -1.72 18.41 -14.51
CA ARG A 465 -0.62 19.07 -15.23
C ARG A 465 0.47 19.54 -14.26
N ALA A 466 1.71 19.52 -14.73
CA ALA A 466 2.86 20.12 -14.03
C ALA A 466 3.03 21.60 -14.43
N ILE A 467 3.74 22.35 -13.61
CA ILE A 467 4.18 23.72 -13.91
C ILE A 467 5.43 23.66 -14.79
N ASP A 468 5.71 24.74 -15.51
CA ASP A 468 6.97 24.90 -16.22
C ASP A 468 8.15 24.95 -15.23
N PRO A 469 9.14 24.05 -15.33
CA PRO A 469 10.29 24.02 -14.42
C PRO A 469 11.03 25.36 -14.34
N GLU A 470 11.09 26.11 -15.44
CA GLU A 470 11.80 27.39 -15.53
C GLU A 470 11.11 28.52 -14.75
N LEU A 471 9.85 28.34 -14.37
CA LEU A 471 9.04 29.37 -13.69
C LEU A 471 8.88 29.13 -12.18
N THR A 472 9.32 27.99 -11.64
CA THR A 472 8.94 27.51 -10.29
C THR A 472 9.08 28.53 -9.15
N TYR A 473 10.16 29.33 -9.09
CA TYR A 473 10.38 30.30 -8.01
C TYR A 473 9.55 31.59 -8.16
N ASP A 474 9.30 32.05 -9.38
CA ASP A 474 8.45 33.22 -9.67
C ASP A 474 6.96 32.86 -9.76
N PHE A 475 6.66 31.57 -9.94
CA PHE A 475 5.30 31.10 -10.17
C PHE A 475 4.39 31.34 -8.96
N SER A 476 4.87 31.10 -7.74
CA SER A 476 4.06 31.30 -6.53
C SER A 476 3.74 32.77 -6.26
N SER A 477 4.70 33.67 -6.50
CA SER A 477 4.52 35.12 -6.38
C SER A 477 3.59 35.68 -7.45
N ALA A 478 3.55 35.06 -8.63
CA ALA A 478 2.66 35.44 -9.72
C ALA A 478 1.19 35.02 -9.51
N ILE A 479 0.90 34.13 -8.56
CA ILE A 479 -0.48 33.69 -8.26
C ILE A 479 -1.25 34.82 -7.57
N PRO A 480 -2.40 35.28 -8.13
CA PRO A 480 -3.23 36.31 -7.51
C PRO A 480 -3.79 35.90 -6.14
N ASP A 481 -4.24 36.91 -5.38
CA ASP A 481 -4.96 36.71 -4.12
C ASP A 481 -6.15 35.76 -4.31
N ASN A 482 -6.36 34.92 -3.30
CA ASN A 482 -7.46 33.97 -3.15
C ASN A 482 -7.47 32.82 -4.19
N ILE A 483 -6.31 32.52 -4.76
CA ILE A 483 -6.13 31.37 -5.65
C ILE A 483 -5.06 30.45 -5.05
N LEU A 484 -5.37 29.15 -5.02
CA LEU A 484 -4.44 28.09 -4.69
C LEU A 484 -4.35 27.10 -5.84
N LEU A 485 -3.16 26.51 -6.00
CA LEU A 485 -2.89 25.47 -6.98
C LEU A 485 -2.28 24.24 -6.30
N VAL A 486 -2.98 23.12 -6.45
CA VAL A 486 -2.47 21.77 -6.19
C VAL A 486 -2.30 21.09 -7.55
N CYS A 487 -1.07 20.81 -7.91
CA CYS A 487 -0.69 20.25 -9.20
C CYS A 487 0.29 19.09 -9.02
N ARG A 488 0.62 18.37 -10.10
CA ARG A 488 1.45 17.16 -10.02
C ARG A 488 2.73 17.36 -9.20
N ASP A 489 3.40 18.49 -9.38
CA ASP A 489 4.67 18.80 -8.71
C ASP A 489 4.58 18.94 -7.19
N ASN A 490 3.37 19.16 -6.64
CA ASN A 490 3.14 19.26 -5.20
C ASN A 490 2.17 18.20 -4.63
N PHE A 491 1.84 17.16 -5.40
CA PHE A 491 0.93 16.10 -4.96
C PHE A 491 1.44 15.36 -3.72
N HIS A 492 2.73 15.03 -3.65
CA HIS A 492 3.27 14.35 -2.48
C HIS A 492 3.16 15.19 -1.20
N GLN A 493 3.28 16.51 -1.30
CA GLN A 493 3.16 17.43 -0.17
C GLN A 493 1.70 17.60 0.24
N HIS A 494 0.77 17.62 -0.72
CA HIS A 494 -0.66 17.83 -0.46
C HIS A 494 -1.38 16.54 -0.05
N PHE A 495 -1.29 15.52 -0.88
CA PHE A 495 -1.98 14.24 -0.70
C PHE A 495 -1.20 13.29 0.22
N GLY A 496 0.10 13.53 0.43
CA GLY A 496 1.01 12.56 1.03
C GLY A 496 1.49 11.52 0.02
N ARG A 497 2.63 10.88 0.32
CA ARG A 497 3.27 9.91 -0.59
C ARG A 497 2.31 8.79 -1.04
N LEU A 498 1.50 8.26 -0.12
CA LEU A 498 0.59 7.15 -0.39
C LEU A 498 -0.51 7.51 -1.40
N PHE A 499 -1.19 8.63 -1.20
CA PHE A 499 -2.29 9.02 -2.07
C PHE A 499 -1.75 9.57 -3.39
N ALA A 500 -0.66 10.34 -3.34
CA ALA A 500 0.03 10.82 -4.53
C ALA A 500 0.49 9.67 -5.43
N SER A 501 1.14 8.62 -4.88
CA SER A 501 1.59 7.48 -5.70
C SER A 501 0.43 6.78 -6.41
N ARG A 502 -0.78 6.78 -5.82
CA ARG A 502 -1.96 6.18 -6.44
C ARG A 502 -2.56 7.07 -7.52
N VAL A 503 -2.47 8.39 -7.38
CA VAL A 503 -2.80 9.33 -8.46
C VAL A 503 -1.79 9.19 -9.58
N ASP A 504 -0.50 9.15 -9.27
CA ASP A 504 0.58 8.95 -10.25
C ASP A 504 0.43 7.60 -10.97
N PHE A 505 0.11 6.52 -10.26
CA PHE A 505 -0.18 5.22 -10.87
C PHE A 505 -1.28 5.30 -11.95
N GLU A 506 -2.28 6.16 -11.74
CA GLU A 506 -3.37 6.38 -12.71
C GLU A 506 -2.93 7.28 -13.87
N LEU A 507 -1.99 8.19 -13.63
CA LEU A 507 -1.34 9.02 -14.67
C LEU A 507 -0.35 8.23 -15.52
N LEU A 508 0.33 7.23 -14.93
CA LEU A 508 1.19 6.23 -15.56
C LEU A 508 0.43 5.29 -16.51
N SER A 509 -0.82 5.59 -16.84
CA SER A 509 -1.64 4.99 -17.91
C SER A 509 -0.98 4.90 -19.30
N VAL A 510 0.28 5.36 -19.44
CA VAL A 510 1.14 5.08 -20.57
C VAL A 510 1.66 3.65 -20.49
N ASN A 511 1.24 2.82 -21.43
CA ASN A 511 1.70 1.45 -21.54
C ASN A 511 3.22 1.41 -21.71
N ALA A 512 3.97 1.01 -20.67
CA ALA A 512 5.44 0.95 -20.71
C ALA A 512 6.00 0.07 -21.85
N ASN A 513 5.21 -0.87 -22.39
CA ASN A 513 5.59 -1.69 -23.54
C ASN A 513 5.53 -0.94 -24.89
N TYR A 514 4.81 0.18 -25.00
CA TYR A 514 4.73 0.97 -26.25
C TYR A 514 4.93 2.47 -26.06
N THR A 515 5.29 2.91 -24.86
CA THR A 515 5.61 4.31 -24.56
C THR A 515 6.99 4.65 -25.13
N CYS A 516 7.12 5.81 -25.76
CA CYS A 516 8.38 6.32 -26.28
C CYS A 516 9.42 6.47 -25.15
N PRO A 517 10.71 6.11 -25.36
CA PRO A 517 11.79 6.30 -24.38
C PRO A 517 11.85 7.70 -23.77
N ASP A 518 11.67 8.75 -24.58
CA ASP A 518 11.70 10.14 -24.09
C ASP A 518 10.59 10.42 -23.06
N ILE A 519 9.44 9.76 -23.21
CA ILE A 519 8.30 9.87 -22.30
C ILE A 519 8.58 9.07 -21.02
N LEU A 520 9.14 7.86 -21.14
CA LEU A 520 9.54 7.06 -19.97
C LEU A 520 10.64 7.76 -19.15
N THR A 521 11.60 8.40 -19.82
CA THR A 521 12.69 9.17 -19.21
C THR A 521 12.15 10.35 -18.40
N LYS A 522 11.15 11.05 -18.93
CA LYS A 522 10.51 12.20 -18.25
C LYS A 522 9.56 11.79 -17.12
N ILE A 523 9.02 10.59 -17.17
CA ILE A 523 8.08 10.06 -16.17
C ILE A 523 8.83 9.45 -14.97
N PHE A 524 9.91 8.71 -15.22
CA PHE A 524 10.63 7.94 -14.20
C PHE A 524 11.96 8.59 -13.78
N SER A 525 12.08 9.90 -13.94
CA SER A 525 13.29 10.67 -13.69
C SER A 525 14.08 10.14 -12.48
N THR A 526 15.28 9.62 -12.75
CA THR A 526 16.29 9.11 -11.79
C THR A 526 15.97 7.90 -10.91
N GLU A 527 14.73 7.39 -10.86
CA GLU A 527 14.35 6.30 -9.93
C GLU A 527 14.51 4.88 -10.49
N ILE A 528 14.79 4.71 -11.79
CA ILE A 528 14.98 3.39 -12.42
C ILE A 528 16.46 3.11 -12.67
N LYS A 529 16.92 1.93 -12.23
CA LYS A 529 18.30 1.45 -12.33
C LYS A 529 18.76 1.13 -13.77
N ASP A 530 17.81 0.86 -14.67
CA ASP A 530 18.03 0.57 -16.10
C ASP A 530 17.66 1.80 -16.95
N SER A 531 18.41 2.07 -18.04
CA SER A 531 18.05 3.15 -18.97
C SER A 531 16.74 2.84 -19.72
N PRO A 532 15.96 3.86 -20.13
CA PRO A 532 14.76 3.70 -20.95
C PRO A 532 14.97 2.88 -22.24
N GLU A 533 16.16 2.96 -22.84
CA GLU A 533 16.57 2.13 -23.98
C GLU A 533 16.76 0.65 -23.57
N ALA A 534 17.34 0.38 -22.39
CA ALA A 534 17.47 -0.97 -21.86
C ALA A 534 16.10 -1.57 -21.49
N LEU A 535 15.12 -0.74 -21.10
CA LEU A 535 13.74 -1.16 -20.89
C LEU A 535 13.08 -1.61 -22.20
N MET A 536 13.37 -0.96 -23.34
CA MET A 536 12.83 -1.36 -24.64
C MET A 536 13.23 -2.77 -25.07
N LEU A 537 14.47 -3.16 -24.78
CA LEU A 537 15.03 -4.48 -25.14
C LEU A 537 14.41 -5.63 -24.32
N LYS A 538 13.82 -5.32 -23.18
CA LYS A 538 13.21 -6.30 -22.26
C LYS A 538 11.70 -6.44 -22.45
N ARG A 539 11.10 -5.73 -23.44
CA ARG A 539 9.66 -5.78 -23.70
C ARG A 539 9.25 -7.15 -24.24
N PRO A 540 8.10 -7.72 -23.81
CA PRO A 540 7.58 -8.96 -24.38
C PRO A 540 7.10 -8.79 -25.84
N PHE A 541 6.78 -7.56 -26.25
CA PHE A 541 6.38 -7.19 -27.61
C PHE A 541 7.02 -5.85 -28.00
N HIS A 542 7.51 -5.74 -29.23
CA HIS A 542 8.25 -4.56 -29.71
C HIS A 542 7.37 -3.51 -30.39
N SER A 543 6.19 -3.90 -30.89
CA SER A 543 5.20 -2.99 -31.47
C SER A 543 3.77 -3.54 -31.35
N PRO A 544 2.74 -2.70 -31.54
CA PRO A 544 1.35 -3.13 -31.75
C PRO A 544 1.18 -4.28 -32.76
N GLU A 545 1.96 -4.23 -33.83
CA GLU A 545 1.98 -5.21 -34.91
C GLU A 545 2.66 -6.52 -34.47
N ASP A 546 3.78 -6.46 -33.73
CA ASP A 546 4.42 -7.65 -33.12
C ASP A 546 3.50 -8.36 -32.11
N PHE A 547 2.68 -7.59 -31.37
CA PHE A 547 1.61 -8.15 -30.53
C PHE A 547 0.50 -8.80 -31.36
N LYS A 548 0.01 -8.12 -32.40
CA LYS A 548 -1.02 -8.63 -33.32
C LYS A 548 -0.59 -9.95 -33.94
N ASP A 549 0.63 -10.02 -34.43
CA ASP A 549 1.17 -11.19 -35.13
C ASP A 549 1.34 -12.37 -34.18
N ARG A 550 1.91 -12.18 -32.99
CA ARG A 550 2.12 -13.28 -32.02
C ARG A 550 0.84 -13.79 -31.38
N VAL A 551 -0.14 -12.91 -31.13
CA VAL A 551 -1.42 -13.30 -30.53
C VAL A 551 -2.35 -13.93 -31.56
N ALA A 552 -2.39 -13.41 -32.79
CA ALA A 552 -3.13 -14.03 -33.89
C ALA A 552 -2.57 -15.42 -34.23
N PHE A 553 -1.24 -15.61 -34.14
CA PHE A 553 -0.58 -16.88 -34.41
C PHE A 553 -0.86 -17.96 -33.35
N ASN A 554 -0.93 -17.59 -32.07
CA ASN A 554 -1.09 -18.56 -30.97
C ASN A 554 -2.55 -18.90 -30.62
N ASP A 555 -3.49 -17.95 -30.76
CA ASP A 555 -4.87 -18.11 -30.27
C ASP A 555 -5.92 -18.16 -31.40
N GLY A 556 -5.53 -18.04 -32.67
CA GLY A 556 -6.46 -18.05 -33.82
C GLY A 556 -7.45 -16.88 -33.84
N VAL A 557 -7.16 -15.80 -33.10
CA VAL A 557 -8.02 -14.63 -32.96
C VAL A 557 -7.77 -13.65 -34.10
N THR A 558 -8.81 -13.31 -34.86
CA THR A 558 -8.79 -12.21 -35.84
C THR A 558 -9.18 -10.88 -35.18
N PHE A 559 -8.52 -9.79 -35.58
CA PHE A 559 -8.83 -8.44 -35.11
C PHE A 559 -9.55 -7.66 -36.22
N ASP A 560 -10.75 -7.16 -35.94
CA ASP A 560 -11.63 -6.54 -36.97
C ASP A 560 -11.18 -5.15 -37.43
N SER A 561 -10.32 -4.44 -36.67
CA SER A 561 -9.75 -3.15 -37.08
C SER A 561 -8.52 -2.73 -36.26
N ASP A 562 -7.70 -1.83 -36.82
CA ASP A 562 -6.52 -1.25 -36.13
C ASP A 562 -6.92 -0.33 -34.95
N GLU A 563 -8.13 0.23 -34.96
CA GLU A 563 -8.68 0.96 -33.80
C GLU A 563 -9.04 0.03 -32.63
N GLY A 564 -9.57 -1.16 -32.93
CA GLY A 564 -9.81 -2.20 -31.93
C GLY A 564 -8.51 -2.71 -31.30
N ILE A 565 -7.43 -2.77 -32.09
CA ILE A 565 -6.08 -3.11 -31.63
C ILE A 565 -5.50 -2.02 -30.74
N LYS A 566 -5.57 -0.74 -31.15
CA LYS A 566 -5.14 0.40 -30.32
C LYS A 566 -5.90 0.47 -29.00
N ALA A 567 -7.21 0.23 -28.99
CA ALA A 567 -8.01 0.18 -27.77
C ALA A 567 -7.62 -0.99 -26.85
N LYS A 568 -7.29 -2.16 -27.40
CA LYS A 568 -6.76 -3.31 -26.63
C LYS A 568 -5.35 -3.03 -26.10
N ILE A 569 -4.52 -2.35 -26.88
CA ILE A 569 -3.13 -1.98 -26.53
C ILE A 569 -3.08 -0.89 -25.46
N CYS A 570 -3.98 0.08 -25.50
CA CYS A 570 -4.15 1.03 -24.40
C CYS A 570 -4.58 0.34 -23.09
N ARG A 571 -5.21 -0.84 -23.15
CA ARG A 571 -5.55 -1.68 -21.98
C ARG A 571 -4.40 -2.58 -21.52
N LEU A 572 -3.37 -2.78 -22.34
CA LEU A 572 -2.15 -3.45 -21.91
C LEU A 572 -1.40 -2.44 -21.04
N SER A 573 -1.27 -2.67 -19.74
CA SER A 573 -0.47 -1.79 -18.90
C SER A 573 0.20 -2.60 -17.82
N TYR A 574 1.52 -2.46 -17.80
CA TYR A 574 2.45 -2.97 -16.79
C TYR A 574 2.86 -4.45 -16.93
N VAL A 575 4.18 -4.63 -17.07
CA VAL A 575 4.92 -5.88 -16.84
C VAL A 575 6.15 -5.45 -16.02
N PRO A 576 6.51 -6.15 -14.93
CA PRO A 576 7.75 -5.86 -14.22
C PRO A 576 8.92 -6.36 -15.06
N PHE A 577 9.88 -5.48 -15.31
CA PHE A 577 11.12 -5.84 -15.95
C PHE A 577 12.07 -6.47 -14.92
N GLN A 578 12.46 -7.73 -15.13
CA GLN A 578 13.87 -8.12 -15.20
C GLN A 578 14.04 -9.52 -15.79
N LYS A 579 14.98 -9.62 -16.74
CA LYS A 579 15.63 -10.88 -17.12
C LYS A 579 16.85 -10.99 -16.21
N HIS A 580 17.03 -12.10 -15.50
CA HIS A 580 18.39 -12.50 -15.13
C HIS A 580 18.99 -13.29 -16.28
N GLN A 581 20.21 -12.92 -16.66
CA GLN A 581 21.12 -13.82 -17.34
C GLN A 581 21.20 -15.09 -16.50
N VAL A 582 20.87 -16.22 -17.10
CA VAL A 582 21.38 -17.51 -16.63
C VAL A 582 22.90 -17.36 -16.72
N SER A 583 23.57 -17.23 -15.57
CA SER A 583 25.01 -17.39 -15.52
C SER A 583 25.31 -18.81 -15.98
N GLN A 584 25.87 -18.94 -17.18
CA GLN A 584 26.69 -20.09 -17.49
C GLN A 584 27.83 -20.15 -16.46
N ILE A 585 28.25 -21.40 -16.16
CA ILE A 585 29.39 -21.82 -15.34
C ILE A 585 28.97 -22.01 -13.86
N GLN A 586 28.95 -23.22 -13.28
CA GLN A 586 29.93 -24.30 -13.38
C GLN A 586 29.32 -25.68 -13.63
N GLU A 587 29.98 -26.42 -14.51
CA GLU A 587 29.91 -27.88 -14.58
C GLU A 587 30.12 -28.47 -13.18
N LEU A 588 29.15 -29.24 -12.70
CA LEU A 588 29.38 -30.29 -11.72
C LEU A 588 29.16 -31.65 -12.42
N PRO A 589 30.06 -32.64 -12.19
CA PRO A 589 30.16 -33.80 -13.05
C PRO A 589 28.94 -34.71 -12.95
N ALA A 590 28.65 -35.34 -14.07
CA ALA A 590 27.67 -36.41 -14.22
C ALA A 590 27.77 -37.44 -13.08
N PHE A 591 26.67 -37.62 -12.33
CA PHE A 591 26.41 -38.86 -11.63
C PHE A 591 24.92 -39.25 -11.74
N GLU A 592 24.70 -40.18 -12.67
CA GLU A 592 23.70 -41.25 -12.67
C GLU A 592 22.22 -40.90 -12.51
N ARG A 593 21.57 -40.72 -13.67
CA ARG A 593 20.23 -41.26 -13.91
C ARG A 593 20.25 -42.78 -13.75
N ARG A 594 19.69 -43.30 -12.65
CA ARG A 594 19.10 -44.66 -12.63
C ARG A 594 17.66 -44.52 -13.11
N VAL A 595 17.42 -44.78 -14.40
CA VAL A 595 16.84 -46.04 -14.89
C VAL A 595 15.50 -46.34 -14.22
N PHE A 596 14.42 -46.01 -14.92
CA PHE A 596 13.29 -46.93 -15.07
C PHE A 596 12.97 -47.02 -16.57
N PRO A 597 12.86 -48.24 -17.16
CA PRO A 597 12.83 -48.42 -18.59
C PRO A 597 11.43 -48.33 -19.20
N ARG A 598 11.43 -47.87 -20.45
CA ARG A 598 10.56 -48.23 -21.59
C ARG A 598 9.52 -49.33 -21.30
N LEU A 599 8.26 -48.99 -21.56
CA LEU A 599 7.39 -49.82 -22.39
C LEU A 599 6.92 -48.94 -23.54
N ALA A 600 7.51 -49.17 -24.71
CA ALA A 600 7.03 -48.68 -25.99
C ALA A 600 6.50 -49.88 -26.77
N ASN A 601 5.37 -49.65 -27.43
CA ASN A 601 4.97 -50.24 -28.71
C ASN A 601 4.77 -51.76 -28.76
N GLU A 602 3.50 -52.17 -28.88
CA GLU A 602 2.94 -52.81 -30.09
C GLU A 602 1.74 -53.67 -29.70
N GLU A 603 0.53 -53.22 -30.06
CA GLU A 603 -0.41 -54.08 -30.78
C GLU A 603 -1.45 -53.20 -31.47
N ARG A 604 -1.24 -53.04 -32.78
CA ARG A 604 -2.32 -52.82 -33.75
C ARG A 604 -3.27 -54.02 -33.67
N ILE A 605 -4.57 -53.81 -33.83
CA ILE A 605 -5.40 -54.40 -34.91
C ILE A 605 -6.89 -54.16 -34.62
N ASN A 606 -7.52 -53.50 -35.60
CA ASN A 606 -8.93 -53.55 -36.01
C ASN A 606 -9.85 -54.58 -35.35
N TYR A 607 -11.06 -54.15 -34.92
CA TYR A 607 -12.35 -54.75 -35.31
C TYR A 607 -13.41 -53.64 -35.19
N ARG A 608 -13.92 -53.11 -36.31
CA ARG A 608 -15.18 -53.50 -36.98
C ARG A 608 -16.44 -53.03 -36.25
N ASN A 609 -17.19 -52.17 -36.95
CA ASN A 609 -18.62 -52.29 -37.27
C ASN A 609 -19.59 -52.83 -36.20
N LEU A 610 -20.66 -52.03 -36.04
CA LEU A 610 -22.02 -52.37 -35.60
C LEU A 610 -22.26 -52.43 -34.08
N GLY A 611 -23.19 -51.57 -33.63
CA GLY A 611 -23.77 -51.58 -32.29
C GLY A 611 -24.10 -50.19 -31.81
#